data_AF-A0A926Z3P0-F1
#
_entry.id   AF-A0A926Z3P0-F1
#
_cell.length_a   1.000
_cell.length_b   1.000
_cell.length_c   1.000
_cell.angle_alpha   90.00
_cell.angle_beta   90.00
_cell.angle_gamma   90.00
#
_symmetry.space_group_name_H-M   'P 1'
#
loop_
_entity.id
_entity.type
_entity.pdbx_description
1 polymer ?
#
loop_
_entity_poly.entity_id
_entity_poly.type
_entity_poly.pdbx_seq_one_letter_code
_entity_poly.pdbx_strand_id
1 'polypeptide(L)'
;MQFYKQRKVGSGVTAEVYVKATAENIESSGKSPNITSYARIRTAYIEDPDYIFIILSLKHHVYSTRNQSTGLMDGIMEVVAYNVYDLKWLSAKDISYKPALETGQIQVRDIHYVDVEERTTWEFCQLLDQKYLRSER
;
A
#
# COMPACT_ATOMS: atom_id res chain seq x y z
N MET A 1 -17.07 19.26 -10.94
CA MET A 1 -17.22 19.75 -9.56
C MET A 1 -16.10 19.15 -8.73
N GLN A 2 -15.19 19.99 -8.25
CA GLN A 2 -14.06 19.62 -7.40
C GLN A 2 -14.55 19.67 -5.95
N PHE A 3 -14.32 18.62 -5.16
CA PHE A 3 -14.77 18.54 -3.76
C PHE A 3 -14.01 19.57 -2.92
N TYR A 4 -14.62 20.73 -2.68
CA TYR A 4 -14.07 21.76 -1.81
C TYR A 4 -14.64 21.61 -0.40
N LYS A 5 -13.86 21.04 0.51
CA LYS A 5 -14.21 20.97 1.93
C LYS A 5 -13.66 22.22 2.63
N GLN A 6 -14.54 23.12 3.09
CA GLN A 6 -14.12 24.25 3.93
C GLN A 6 -13.58 23.72 5.26
N ARG A 7 -12.26 23.87 5.47
CA ARG A 7 -11.61 23.51 6.73
C ARG A 7 -11.98 24.52 7.82
N LYS A 8 -12.21 24.04 9.05
CA LYS A 8 -12.09 24.89 10.24
C LYS A 8 -10.59 25.19 10.42
N VAL A 9 -10.25 26.47 10.53
CA VAL A 9 -8.86 26.94 10.74
C VAL A 9 -8.24 26.15 11.91
N GLY A 10 -7.21 25.35 11.65
CA GLY A 10 -6.53 24.47 12.62
C GLY A 10 -6.67 22.95 12.40
N SER A 11 -7.33 22.47 11.35
CA SER A 11 -7.47 21.03 11.11
C SER A 11 -6.16 20.39 10.60
N GLY A 12 -5.61 19.44 11.37
CA GLY A 12 -4.49 18.59 10.94
C GLY A 12 -4.83 17.74 9.71
N VAL A 13 -3.80 17.17 9.08
CA VAL A 13 -3.97 16.22 7.97
C VAL A 13 -4.05 14.81 8.55
N THR A 14 -5.05 14.04 8.12
CA THR A 14 -5.18 12.63 8.49
C THR A 14 -4.25 11.80 7.62
N ALA A 15 -3.34 11.05 8.25
CA ALA A 15 -2.42 10.17 7.54
C ALA A 15 -2.40 8.77 8.15
N GLU A 16 -2.31 7.75 7.30
CA GLU A 16 -2.09 6.36 7.68
C GLU A 16 -0.78 5.86 7.05
N VAL A 17 0.00 5.09 7.81
CA VAL A 17 1.21 4.43 7.30
C VAL A 17 1.00 2.93 7.31
N TYR A 18 1.13 2.31 6.14
CA TYR A 18 1.02 0.88 5.94
C TYR A 18 2.38 0.30 5.57
N VAL A 19 2.85 -0.67 6.36
CA VAL A 19 4.19 -1.25 6.19
C VAL A 19 4.11 -2.62 5.55
N LYS A 20 4.94 -2.87 4.54
CA LYS A 20 5.21 -4.21 3.99
C LYS A 20 6.71 -4.46 3.95
N ALA A 21 7.14 -5.55 4.57
CA ALA A 21 8.51 -6.05 4.46
C ALA A 21 8.56 -7.23 3.49
N THR A 22 9.53 -7.21 2.60
CA THR A 22 9.75 -8.21 1.55
C THR A 22 11.20 -8.68 1.60
N ALA A 23 11.41 -9.99 1.45
CA ALA A 23 12.74 -10.58 1.53
C ALA A 23 13.43 -10.45 0.18
N GLU A 24 14.65 -9.92 0.15
CA GLU A 24 15.40 -9.71 -1.09
C GLU A 24 15.94 -11.03 -1.66
N ASN A 25 16.27 -11.97 -0.78
CA ASN A 25 16.80 -13.28 -1.15
C ASN A 25 15.72 -14.33 -1.49
N ILE A 26 14.44 -13.94 -1.63
CA ILE A 26 13.33 -14.83 -1.97
C ILE A 26 12.57 -14.25 -3.17
N GLU A 27 12.69 -14.88 -4.33
CA GLU A 27 12.17 -14.37 -5.62
C GLU A 27 10.64 -14.16 -5.65
N SER A 28 9.87 -14.93 -4.87
CA SER A 28 8.41 -14.79 -4.77
C SER A 28 7.95 -13.75 -3.73
N SER A 29 8.87 -13.22 -2.92
CA SER A 29 8.53 -12.31 -1.82
C SER A 29 8.19 -10.92 -2.34
N GLY A 30 7.04 -10.39 -1.93
CA GLY A 30 6.61 -9.05 -2.30
C GLY A 30 5.79 -8.94 -3.58
N LYS A 31 5.47 -10.06 -4.24
CA LYS A 31 4.56 -10.07 -5.40
C LYS A 31 3.11 -9.90 -4.98
N SER A 32 2.43 -8.93 -5.57
CA SER A 32 1.01 -8.60 -5.40
C SER A 32 0.52 -8.51 -3.95
N PRO A 33 1.23 -7.84 -3.01
CA PRO A 33 0.77 -7.70 -1.64
C PRO A 33 -0.58 -7.00 -1.56
N ASN A 34 -1.43 -7.59 -0.73
CA ASN A 34 -2.66 -6.97 -0.26
C ASN A 34 -2.36 -5.76 0.62
N ILE A 35 -3.00 -4.62 0.32
CA ILE A 35 -2.83 -3.35 1.05
C ILE A 35 -4.04 -3.07 1.94
N THR A 36 -5.18 -2.78 1.34
CA THR A 36 -6.41 -2.36 2.04
C THR A 36 -7.64 -2.73 1.22
N SER A 37 -8.85 -2.58 1.78
CA SER A 37 -10.08 -2.83 1.03
C SER A 37 -10.49 -1.62 0.20
N TYR A 38 -11.18 -1.86 -0.93
CA TYR A 38 -11.75 -0.80 -1.77
C TYR A 38 -12.63 0.14 -0.94
N ALA A 39 -13.60 -0.43 -0.21
CA ALA A 39 -14.57 0.33 0.56
C ALA A 39 -13.90 1.24 1.59
N ARG A 40 -12.88 0.74 2.30
CA ARG A 40 -12.17 1.54 3.32
C ARG A 40 -11.44 2.72 2.70
N ILE A 41 -10.59 2.47 1.70
CA ILE A 41 -9.74 3.54 1.17
C ILE A 41 -10.55 4.57 0.38
N ARG A 42 -11.55 4.11 -0.37
CA ARG A 42 -12.41 4.99 -1.14
C ARG A 42 -13.20 5.92 -0.24
N THR A 43 -13.78 5.39 0.84
CA THR A 43 -14.51 6.19 1.82
C THR A 43 -13.59 7.21 2.48
N ALA A 44 -12.36 6.83 2.87
CA ALA A 44 -11.40 7.75 3.47
C ALA A 44 -11.12 8.98 2.58
N TYR A 45 -10.86 8.78 1.29
CA TYR A 45 -10.59 9.88 0.35
C TYR A 45 -11.82 10.71 -0.02
N ILE A 46 -13.03 10.20 0.17
CA ILE A 46 -14.28 10.96 -0.02
C ILE A 46 -14.60 11.80 1.20
N GLU A 47 -14.43 11.24 2.39
CA GLU A 47 -14.68 11.94 3.66
C GLU A 47 -13.62 13.04 3.90
N ASP A 48 -12.37 12.76 3.55
CA ASP A 48 -11.25 13.68 3.66
C ASP A 48 -10.41 13.67 2.36
N PRO A 49 -10.64 14.64 1.45
CA PRO A 49 -9.89 14.73 0.20
C PRO A 49 -8.38 14.93 0.38
N ASP A 50 -7.97 15.42 1.57
CA ASP A 50 -6.58 15.67 1.95
C ASP A 50 -5.95 14.47 2.69
N TYR A 51 -6.69 13.37 2.86
CA TYR A 51 -6.19 12.13 3.45
C TYR A 51 -4.92 11.65 2.73
N ILE A 52 -3.98 11.13 3.51
CA ILE A 52 -2.73 10.58 2.99
C ILE A 52 -2.62 9.12 3.41
N PHE A 53 -2.42 8.23 2.44
CA PHE A 53 -2.14 6.82 2.71
C PHE A 53 -0.73 6.48 2.27
N ILE A 54 0.19 6.46 3.24
CA ILE A 54 1.60 6.16 3.00
C ILE A 54 1.81 4.65 3.00
N ILE A 55 2.49 4.16 1.99
CA ILE A 55 3.00 2.80 1.89
C ILE A 55 4.50 2.85 2.16
N LEU A 56 4.95 2.18 3.21
CA LEU A 56 6.36 1.93 3.51
C LEU A 56 6.72 0.52 3.08
N SER A 57 7.54 0.41 2.04
CA SER A 57 8.08 -0.84 1.53
C SER A 57 9.49 -1.05 2.06
N LEU A 58 9.72 -2.13 2.80
CA LEU A 58 11.02 -2.53 3.31
C LEU A 58 11.54 -3.76 2.55
N LYS A 59 12.81 -3.72 2.19
CA LYS A 59 13.56 -4.88 1.74
C LYS A 59 14.49 -5.34 2.84
N HIS A 60 14.54 -6.64 3.07
CA HIS A 60 15.41 -7.22 4.08
C HIS A 60 16.07 -8.50 3.59
N HIS A 61 17.27 -8.79 4.11
CA HIS A 61 17.85 -10.12 4.05
C HIS A 61 17.42 -10.93 5.26
N VAL A 62 17.16 -12.21 5.02
CA VAL A 62 16.86 -13.18 6.07
C VAL A 62 18.08 -14.06 6.26
N TYR A 63 18.66 -14.01 7.45
CA TYR A 63 19.74 -14.90 7.89
C TYR A 63 19.23 -15.80 9.01
N SER A 64 19.84 -16.98 9.15
CA SER A 64 19.65 -17.82 10.33
C SER A 64 21.01 -18.21 10.90
N THR A 65 21.13 -18.14 12.22
CA THR A 65 22.32 -18.58 12.95
C THR A 65 21.92 -19.51 14.08
N ARG A 66 22.73 -20.55 14.34
CA ARG A 66 22.45 -21.46 15.45
C ARG A 66 22.92 -20.84 16.75
N ASN A 67 21.98 -20.63 17.65
CA ASN A 67 22.28 -20.16 18.99
C ASN A 67 22.99 -21.25 19.78
N GLN A 68 24.24 -20.98 20.19
CA GLN A 68 25.06 -21.97 20.89
C GLN A 68 24.58 -22.25 22.33
N SER A 69 23.81 -21.33 22.93
CA SER A 69 23.31 -21.48 24.30
C SER A 69 21.99 -22.24 24.39
N THR A 70 21.07 -21.99 23.45
CA THR A 70 19.74 -22.62 23.43
C THR A 70 19.66 -23.80 22.46
N GLY A 71 20.62 -23.94 21.55
CA GLY A 71 20.63 -24.95 20.48
C GLY A 71 19.65 -24.68 19.33
N LEU A 72 18.82 -23.64 19.45
CA LEU A 72 17.80 -23.22 18.48
C LEU A 72 18.41 -22.35 17.37
N MET A 73 17.62 -22.09 16.31
CA MET A 73 17.99 -21.18 15.23
C MET A 73 17.43 -19.78 15.50
N ASP A 74 18.30 -18.76 15.54
CA ASP A 74 17.92 -17.36 15.60
C ASP A 74 17.76 -16.83 14.17
N GLY A 75 16.57 -16.29 13.86
CA GLY A 75 16.29 -15.61 12.61
C GLY A 75 16.65 -14.12 12.71
N ILE A 76 17.56 -13.65 11.87
CA ILE A 76 17.98 -12.24 11.81
C ILE A 76 17.41 -11.64 10.53
N MET A 77 16.70 -10.52 10.67
CA MET A 77 16.24 -9.71 9.54
C MET A 77 17.03 -8.42 9.49
N GLU A 78 17.80 -8.23 8.42
CA GLU A 78 18.57 -7.01 8.17
C GLU A 78 17.87 -6.19 7.09
N VAL A 79 17.46 -4.97 7.40
CA VAL A 79 16.86 -4.06 6.39
C VAL A 79 17.95 -3.53 5.48
N VAL A 80 17.80 -3.75 4.18
CA VAL A 80 18.79 -3.35 3.16
C VAL A 80 18.33 -2.18 2.29
N ALA A 81 17.02 -2.00 2.14
CA ALA A 81 16.47 -0.86 1.42
C ALA A 81 15.07 -0.54 1.91
N TYR A 82 14.63 0.69 1.66
CA TYR A 82 13.26 1.11 1.91
C TYR A 82 12.78 2.07 0.82
N ASN A 83 11.48 2.03 0.53
CA ASN A 83 10.79 2.99 -0.32
C ASN A 83 9.49 3.46 0.34
N VAL A 84 9.07 4.69 0.03
CA VAL A 84 7.88 5.31 0.60
C VAL A 84 7.05 5.95 -0.51
N TYR A 85 5.75 5.66 -0.51
CA TYR A 85 4.83 6.15 -1.55
C TYR A 85 3.50 6.61 -0.93
N ASP A 86 2.88 7.64 -1.50
CA ASP A 86 1.44 7.85 -1.30
C ASP A 86 0.69 6.91 -2.26
N LEU A 87 -0.23 6.09 -1.74
CA LEU A 87 -1.08 5.20 -2.53
C LEU A 87 -1.81 5.95 -3.64
N LYS A 88 -2.19 7.21 -3.42
CA LYS A 88 -2.84 8.08 -4.42
C LYS A 88 -2.02 8.23 -5.70
N TRP A 89 -0.71 8.19 -5.58
CA TRP A 89 0.22 8.42 -6.69
C TRP A 89 0.72 7.14 -7.35
N LEU A 90 0.37 5.96 -6.87
CA LEU A 90 0.79 4.74 -7.58
C LEU A 90 0.23 4.71 -9.00
N SER A 91 1.04 4.25 -9.95
CA SER A 91 0.65 4.14 -11.35
C SER A 91 -0.59 3.25 -11.49
N ALA A 92 -1.40 3.53 -12.52
CA ALA A 92 -2.60 2.73 -12.74
C ALA A 92 -2.25 1.26 -13.04
N LYS A 93 -1.07 0.98 -13.61
CA LYS A 93 -0.63 -0.40 -13.84
C LYS A 93 -0.27 -1.10 -12.53
N ASP A 94 0.24 -0.40 -11.51
CA ASP A 94 0.69 -1.01 -10.26
C ASP A 94 -0.44 -1.38 -9.31
N ILE A 95 -1.64 -0.80 -9.47
CA ILE A 95 -2.81 -1.10 -8.65
C ILE A 95 -3.67 -2.18 -9.31
N SER A 96 -4.05 -3.23 -8.59
CA SER A 96 -5.02 -4.24 -9.02
C SER A 96 -5.98 -4.60 -7.88
N TYR A 97 -7.03 -5.37 -8.20
CA TYR A 97 -7.98 -5.87 -7.20
C TYR A 97 -8.02 -7.38 -7.21
N LYS A 98 -8.05 -7.96 -6.00
CA LYS A 98 -8.40 -9.35 -5.77
C LYS A 98 -9.86 -9.41 -5.30
N PRO A 99 -10.78 -10.06 -6.05
CA PRO A 99 -12.20 -10.16 -5.70
C PRO A 99 -12.50 -11.03 -4.47
N ALA A 100 -11.48 -11.65 -3.85
CA ALA A 100 -11.65 -12.77 -2.92
C ALA A 100 -12.25 -12.43 -1.54
N LEU A 101 -12.77 -11.22 -1.31
CA LEU A 101 -13.39 -10.75 -0.06
C LEU A 101 -14.56 -9.82 -0.39
N GLU A 102 -15.61 -9.78 0.46
CA GLU A 102 -16.90 -9.11 0.22
C GLU A 102 -16.84 -7.67 -0.33
N THR A 103 -15.74 -6.94 -0.10
CA THR A 103 -15.56 -5.56 -0.58
C THR A 103 -14.37 -5.39 -1.52
N GLY A 104 -13.75 -6.46 -2.02
CA GLY A 104 -12.53 -6.46 -2.83
C GLY A 104 -11.28 -5.93 -2.09
N GLN A 105 -10.12 -6.48 -2.43
CA GLN A 105 -8.84 -6.08 -1.82
C GLN A 105 -7.90 -5.47 -2.85
N ILE A 106 -7.37 -4.29 -2.54
CA ILE A 106 -6.33 -3.64 -3.35
C ILE A 106 -5.04 -4.42 -3.19
N GLN A 107 -4.45 -4.75 -4.34
CA GLN A 107 -3.12 -5.31 -4.47
C GLN A 107 -2.21 -4.32 -5.20
N VAL A 108 -0.94 -4.31 -4.81
CA VAL A 108 0.11 -3.56 -5.51
C VAL A 108 1.06 -4.55 -6.16
N ARG A 109 1.39 -4.40 -7.45
CA ARG A 109 2.18 -5.39 -8.22
C ARG A 109 3.46 -5.85 -7.51
N ASP A 110 4.39 -4.94 -7.29
CA ASP A 110 5.59 -5.17 -6.50
C ASP A 110 5.83 -3.88 -5.73
N ILE A 111 5.53 -3.91 -4.44
CA ILE A 111 5.45 -2.72 -3.62
C ILE A 111 6.79 -2.00 -3.46
N HIS A 112 7.91 -2.65 -3.80
CA HIS A 112 9.23 -2.01 -3.81
C HIS A 112 9.59 -1.40 -5.17
N TYR A 113 8.96 -1.87 -6.26
CA TYR A 113 9.25 -1.49 -7.64
C TYR A 113 7.99 -1.00 -8.34
N VAL A 114 7.44 0.11 -7.84
CA VAL A 114 6.27 0.81 -8.40
C VAL A 114 6.65 2.12 -9.06
N ASP A 115 5.87 2.50 -10.06
CA ASP A 115 5.93 3.83 -10.65
C ASP A 115 4.93 4.78 -9.98
N VAL A 116 5.26 6.07 -9.97
CA VAL A 116 4.38 7.13 -9.46
C VAL A 116 3.91 8.05 -10.59
N GLU A 117 2.65 8.44 -10.51
CA GLU A 117 1.97 9.37 -11.41
C GLU A 117 1.13 10.34 -10.57
N GLU A 118 1.37 11.64 -10.73
CA GLU A 118 0.61 12.66 -10.02
C GLU A 118 -0.86 12.64 -10.44
N ARG A 119 -1.76 12.62 -9.45
CA ARG A 119 -3.21 12.65 -9.65
C ARG A 119 -3.91 13.38 -8.51
N THR A 120 -5.05 13.97 -8.82
CA THR A 120 -6.00 14.50 -7.83
C THR A 120 -6.70 13.37 -7.09
N THR A 121 -7.22 13.66 -5.90
CA THR A 121 -8.03 12.70 -5.13
C THR A 121 -9.24 12.21 -5.92
N TRP A 122 -9.83 13.08 -6.77
CA TRP A 122 -10.94 12.69 -7.63
C TRP A 122 -10.54 11.67 -8.69
N GLU A 123 -9.46 11.92 -9.43
CA GLU A 123 -8.93 10.98 -10.42
C GLU A 123 -8.54 9.65 -9.78
N PHE A 124 -7.99 9.69 -8.56
CA PHE A 124 -7.69 8.50 -7.80
C PHE A 124 -8.95 7.71 -7.44
N CYS A 125 -10.00 8.35 -6.92
CA CYS A 125 -11.28 7.68 -6.67
C CYS A 125 -11.88 7.07 -7.95
N GLN A 126 -11.84 7.79 -9.08
CA GLN A 126 -12.31 7.25 -10.37
C GLN A 126 -11.50 6.01 -10.81
N LEU A 127 -10.18 6.01 -10.58
CA LEU A 127 -9.31 4.87 -10.85
C LEU A 127 -9.69 3.66 -9.99
N LEU A 128 -9.91 3.86 -8.69
CA LEU A 128 -10.34 2.81 -7.77
C LEU A 128 -11.66 2.19 -8.24
N ASP A 129 -12.65 3.03 -8.55
CA ASP A 129 -13.98 2.61 -9.00
C ASP A 129 -13.91 1.79 -10.29
N GLN A 130 -13.17 2.31 -11.28
CA GLN A 130 -13.00 1.63 -12.58
C GLN A 130 -12.37 0.25 -12.42
N LYS A 131 -11.34 0.14 -11.57
CA LYS A 131 -10.62 -1.11 -11.37
C LYS A 131 -11.42 -2.11 -10.53
N TYR A 132 -12.13 -1.64 -9.51
CA TYR A 132 -13.02 -2.46 -8.71
C TYR A 132 -14.14 -3.08 -9.58
N LEU A 133 -14.85 -2.26 -10.35
CA LEU A 133 -15.93 -2.71 -11.24
C LEU A 133 -15.45 -3.68 -12.34
N ARG A 134 -14.19 -3.53 -12.80
CA ARG A 134 -13.58 -4.46 -13.76
C ARG A 134 -13.19 -5.80 -13.13
N SER A 135 -13.01 -5.86 -11.82
CA SER A 135 -12.61 -7.07 -11.10
C SER A 135 -13.79 -7.95 -10.68
N GLU A 136 -15.01 -7.40 -10.64
CA GLU A 136 -16.26 -8.13 -10.35
C GLU A 136 -16.86 -8.83 -11.59
N ARG A 137 -16.27 -8.64 -12.78
CA ARG A 137 -16.65 -9.30 -14.03
C ARG A 137 -15.68 -10.43 -14.37
#